data_AF-A0A520IE16-F1
#
_entry.id   AF-A0A520IE16-F1
#
_cell.length_a   1.000
_cell.length_b   1.000
_cell.length_c   1.000
_cell.angle_alpha   90.00
_cell.angle_beta   90.00
_cell.angle_gamma   90.00
#
_symmetry.space_group_name_H-M   'P 1'
#
loop_
_entity.id
_entity.type
_entity.pdbx_description
1 polymer ?
#
loop_
_entity_poly.entity_id
_entity_poly.type
_entity_poly.pdbx_seq_one_letter_code
_entity_poly.pdbx_strand_id
1 'polypeptide(L)'
;SAKSAGGYGKFAAQYPKLIRAAMLDEDAALRSASWGKFQIMGDNFKACGFTNVASFVDAMLEGERRHLAAFVSFIGADGRLKTALQKREWATFARIYNGPKYADNAYDTKMADAYAALTKR
;
A
#
# COMPACT_ATOMS: atom_id res chain seq x y z
N SER A 1 -12.53 -21.70 -10.02
CA SER A 1 -11.38 -21.82 -9.10
C SER A 1 -11.07 -20.50 -8.47
N ALA A 2 -11.04 -20.41 -7.13
CA ALA A 2 -10.50 -19.23 -6.46
C ALA A 2 -8.98 -19.20 -6.72
N LYS A 3 -8.47 -18.11 -7.31
CA LYS A 3 -7.04 -17.96 -7.56
C LYS A 3 -6.32 -17.79 -6.22
N SER A 4 -5.37 -18.66 -5.92
CA SER A 4 -4.47 -18.53 -4.77
C SER A 4 -3.43 -17.43 -5.03
N ALA A 5 -3.28 -16.51 -4.08
CA ALA A 5 -2.19 -15.53 -4.09
C ALA A 5 -0.82 -16.23 -3.97
N GLY A 6 0.21 -15.72 -4.65
CA GLY A 6 1.55 -16.30 -4.58
C GLY A 6 2.39 -16.12 -5.84
N GLY A 7 3.53 -16.79 -5.88
CA GLY A 7 4.42 -16.80 -7.06
C GLY A 7 5.22 -15.51 -7.25
N TYR A 8 5.40 -14.69 -6.21
CA TYR A 8 6.07 -13.38 -6.31
C TYR A 8 7.51 -13.51 -6.82
N GLY A 9 8.37 -14.32 -6.20
CA GLY A 9 9.78 -14.43 -6.58
C GLY A 9 10.60 -13.18 -6.19
N LYS A 10 11.76 -12.96 -6.84
CA LYS A 10 12.67 -11.84 -6.52
C LYS A 10 12.09 -10.49 -6.94
N PHE A 11 12.52 -9.40 -6.29
CA PHE A 11 12.11 -8.03 -6.64
C PHE A 11 12.38 -7.70 -8.12
N ALA A 12 13.58 -8.05 -8.62
CA ALA A 12 13.94 -7.87 -10.03
C ALA A 12 13.03 -8.61 -11.03
N ALA A 13 12.30 -9.62 -10.57
CA ALA A 13 11.37 -10.39 -11.41
C ALA A 13 9.96 -9.78 -11.47
N GLN A 14 9.64 -8.73 -10.68
CA GLN A 14 8.29 -8.14 -10.67
C GLN A 14 8.01 -7.34 -11.94
N TYR A 15 8.92 -6.47 -12.37
CA TYR A 15 8.73 -5.65 -13.57
C TYR A 15 8.52 -6.49 -14.85
N PRO A 16 9.30 -7.53 -15.13
CA PRO A 16 9.03 -8.41 -16.28
C PRO A 16 7.65 -9.09 -16.22
N LYS A 17 7.15 -9.45 -15.02
CA LYS A 17 5.79 -10.01 -14.86
C LYS A 17 4.72 -8.97 -15.13
N LEU A 18 4.92 -7.75 -14.61
CA LEU A 18 4.03 -6.62 -14.85
C LEU A 18 3.93 -6.31 -16.34
N ILE A 19 5.06 -6.24 -17.06
CA ILE A 19 5.09 -6.00 -18.51
C ILE A 19 4.29 -7.07 -19.25
N ARG A 20 4.49 -8.35 -18.93
CA ARG A 20 3.72 -9.45 -19.54
C ARG A 20 2.22 -9.35 -19.28
N ALA A 21 1.82 -8.93 -18.07
CA ALA A 21 0.42 -8.71 -17.74
C ALA A 21 -0.15 -7.49 -18.50
N ALA A 22 0.62 -6.40 -18.58
CA ALA A 22 0.21 -5.18 -19.27
C ALA A 22 0.05 -5.38 -20.78
N MET A 23 0.76 -6.33 -21.38
CA MET A 23 0.54 -6.75 -22.77
C MET A 23 -0.84 -7.39 -23.00
N LEU A 24 -1.51 -7.87 -21.95
CA LEU A 24 -2.87 -8.42 -22.03
C LEU A 24 -3.92 -7.35 -21.74
N ASP A 25 -3.73 -6.61 -20.66
CA ASP A 25 -4.57 -5.49 -20.24
C ASP A 25 -3.75 -4.60 -19.30
N GLU A 26 -3.43 -3.40 -19.77
CA GLU A 26 -2.59 -2.45 -19.04
C GLU A 26 -3.28 -1.95 -17.76
N ASP A 27 -4.54 -1.52 -17.83
CA ASP A 27 -5.26 -0.98 -16.67
C ASP A 27 -5.38 -2.04 -15.57
N ALA A 28 -5.78 -3.26 -15.94
CA ALA A 28 -5.89 -4.37 -15.01
C ALA A 28 -4.52 -4.75 -14.42
N ALA A 29 -3.46 -4.76 -15.23
CA ALA A 29 -2.12 -5.06 -14.76
C ALA A 29 -1.63 -4.02 -13.74
N LEU A 30 -1.77 -2.73 -14.04
CA LEU A 30 -1.37 -1.65 -13.13
C LEU A 30 -2.18 -1.67 -11.83
N ARG A 31 -3.49 -1.97 -11.89
CA ARG A 31 -4.35 -2.10 -10.71
C ARG A 31 -3.99 -3.29 -9.83
N SER A 32 -3.46 -4.35 -10.44
CA SER A 32 -3.10 -5.60 -9.74
C SER A 32 -1.75 -5.57 -9.01
N ALA A 33 -1.00 -4.47 -9.11
CA ALA A 33 0.31 -4.32 -8.49
C ALA A 33 0.29 -3.32 -7.33
N SER A 34 1.18 -3.52 -6.35
CA SER A 34 1.48 -2.54 -5.29
C SER A 34 2.58 -1.59 -5.72
N TRP A 35 2.43 -0.31 -5.42
CA TRP A 35 3.33 0.74 -5.89
C TRP A 35 3.89 1.59 -4.74
N GLY A 36 5.12 2.08 -4.96
CA GLY A 36 5.81 2.98 -4.04
C GLY A 36 6.20 2.38 -2.69
N LYS A 37 6.74 3.22 -1.81
CA LYS A 37 7.27 2.83 -0.49
C LYS A 37 6.23 2.23 0.45
N PHE A 38 4.98 2.70 0.33
CA PHE A 38 3.86 2.24 1.15
C PHE A 38 3.12 1.04 0.52
N GLN A 39 3.54 0.55 -0.64
CA GLN A 39 2.99 -0.66 -1.28
C GLN A 39 1.46 -0.63 -1.47
N ILE A 40 0.91 0.54 -1.82
CA ILE A 40 -0.53 0.68 -2.07
C ILE A 40 -0.87 -0.01 -3.39
N MET A 41 -1.86 -0.90 -3.37
CA MET A 41 -2.38 -1.55 -4.58
C MET A 41 -2.94 -0.52 -5.55
N GLY A 42 -2.62 -0.65 -6.83
CA GLY A 42 -3.08 0.26 -7.89
C GLY A 42 -4.60 0.35 -7.98
N ASP A 43 -5.33 -0.71 -7.61
CA ASP A 43 -6.79 -0.71 -7.55
C ASP A 43 -7.38 0.37 -6.62
N ASN A 44 -6.59 0.84 -5.65
CA ASN A 44 -6.97 1.90 -4.72
C ASN A 44 -6.69 3.32 -5.24
N PHE A 45 -6.34 3.50 -6.52
CA PHE A 45 -5.96 4.81 -7.08
C PHE A 45 -6.97 5.93 -6.77
N LYS A 46 -8.28 5.61 -6.77
CA LYS A 46 -9.34 6.58 -6.44
C LYS A 46 -9.26 7.06 -4.98
N ALA A 47 -9.03 6.14 -4.05
CA ALA A 47 -8.84 6.46 -2.64
C ALA A 47 -7.55 7.26 -2.40
N CYS A 48 -6.54 7.10 -3.27
CA CYS A 48 -5.35 7.93 -3.29
C CYS A 48 -5.56 9.32 -3.90
N GLY A 49 -6.75 9.62 -4.45
CA GLY A 49 -7.09 10.92 -5.05
C GLY A 49 -6.81 11.03 -6.55
N PHE A 50 -6.62 9.91 -7.26
CA PHE A 50 -6.34 9.89 -8.70
C PHE A 50 -7.58 9.49 -9.51
N THR A 51 -7.64 9.96 -10.76
CA THR A 51 -8.77 9.71 -11.67
C THR A 51 -8.65 8.39 -12.43
N ASN A 52 -7.43 7.88 -12.62
CA ASN A 52 -7.13 6.59 -13.24
C ASN A 52 -5.84 6.00 -12.66
N VAL A 53 -5.63 4.69 -12.88
CA VAL A 53 -4.46 3.99 -12.34
C VAL A 53 -3.14 4.45 -12.95
N ALA A 54 -3.11 4.83 -14.23
CA ALA A 54 -1.90 5.31 -14.90
C ALA A 54 -1.34 6.56 -14.20
N SER A 55 -2.19 7.56 -13.93
CA SER A 55 -1.80 8.79 -13.23
C SER A 55 -1.31 8.54 -11.79
N PHE A 56 -1.87 7.51 -11.12
CA PHE A 56 -1.37 7.06 -9.83
C PHE A 56 0.02 6.43 -9.95
N VAL A 57 0.22 5.55 -10.93
CA VAL A 57 1.51 4.89 -11.18
C VAL A 57 2.58 5.92 -11.55
N ASP A 58 2.29 6.88 -12.42
CA ASP A 58 3.20 7.95 -12.79
C ASP A 58 3.66 8.73 -11.54
N ALA A 59 2.72 9.09 -10.66
CA ALA A 59 3.05 9.72 -9.39
C ALA A 59 3.93 8.81 -8.50
N MET A 60 3.74 7.49 -8.54
CA MET A 60 4.61 6.55 -7.82
C MET A 60 6.00 6.41 -8.46
N LEU A 61 6.18 6.76 -9.74
CA LEU A 61 7.49 6.81 -10.38
C LEU A 61 8.24 8.12 -10.10
N GLU A 62 7.53 9.21 -9.76
CA GLU A 62 8.14 10.52 -9.45
C GLU A 62 8.99 10.52 -8.16
N GLY A 63 8.61 9.76 -7.12
CA GLY A 63 9.41 9.58 -5.91
C GLY A 63 8.67 9.73 -4.57
N GLU A 64 9.44 9.67 -3.47
CA GLU A 64 8.90 9.46 -2.12
C GLU A 64 7.89 10.52 -1.65
N ARG A 65 8.04 11.79 -2.10
CA ARG A 65 7.07 12.86 -1.79
C ARG A 65 5.68 12.50 -2.29
N ARG A 66 5.57 11.97 -3.50
CA ARG A 66 4.30 11.53 -4.09
C ARG A 66 3.79 10.26 -3.43
N HIS A 67 4.69 9.33 -3.07
CA HIS A 67 4.32 8.12 -2.32
C HIS A 67 3.61 8.50 -1.01
N LEU A 68 4.19 9.45 -0.26
CA LEU A 68 3.62 9.94 0.99
C LEU A 68 2.28 10.65 0.76
N ALA A 69 2.18 11.50 -0.26
CA ALA A 69 0.92 12.18 -0.58
C ALA A 69 -0.20 11.17 -0.88
N ALA A 70 0.06 10.16 -1.71
CA ALA A 70 -0.92 9.11 -2.01
C ALA A 70 -1.30 8.28 -0.78
N PHE A 71 -0.33 7.99 0.09
CA PHE A 71 -0.57 7.31 1.37
C PHE A 71 -1.47 8.13 2.29
N VAL A 72 -1.21 9.42 2.47
CA VAL A 72 -2.05 10.31 3.29
C VAL A 72 -3.47 10.38 2.74
N SER A 73 -3.66 10.52 1.44
CA SER A 73 -4.99 10.48 0.80
C SER A 73 -5.69 9.15 1.06
N PHE A 74 -4.98 8.03 0.87
CA PHE A 74 -5.53 6.69 1.08
C PHE A 74 -6.01 6.47 2.52
N ILE A 75 -5.19 6.83 3.52
CA ILE A 75 -5.59 6.77 4.94
C ILE A 75 -6.76 7.72 5.20
N GLY A 76 -6.77 8.91 4.60
CA GLY A 76 -7.83 9.91 4.76
C GLY A 76 -9.18 9.47 4.19
N ALA A 77 -9.17 8.65 3.13
CA ALA A 77 -10.37 8.13 2.48
C ALA A 77 -11.07 7.00 3.27
N ASP A 78 -10.35 6.28 4.13
CA ASP A 78 -10.94 5.30 5.06
C ASP A 78 -10.96 5.84 6.49
N GLY A 79 -12.17 6.23 6.95
CA GLY A 79 -12.37 6.77 8.29
C GLY A 79 -11.86 5.86 9.40
N ARG A 80 -11.85 4.53 9.22
CA ARG A 80 -11.35 3.57 10.21
C ARG A 80 -9.83 3.63 10.31
N LEU A 81 -9.13 3.67 9.17
CA LEU A 81 -7.66 3.83 9.14
C LEU A 81 -7.26 5.17 9.75
N LYS A 82 -7.92 6.26 9.35
CA LYS A 82 -7.69 7.59 9.89
C LYS A 82 -7.88 7.63 11.41
N THR A 83 -9.02 7.15 11.92
CA THR A 83 -9.32 7.15 13.36
C THR A 83 -8.34 6.27 14.14
N ALA A 84 -8.06 5.05 13.67
CA ALA A 84 -7.10 4.16 14.34
C ALA A 84 -5.71 4.80 14.45
N LEU A 85 -5.23 5.44 13.37
CA LEU A 85 -3.94 6.12 13.37
C LEU A 85 -3.92 7.32 14.32
N GLN A 86 -4.95 8.16 14.30
CA GLN A 86 -5.07 9.33 15.18
C GLN A 86 -5.14 8.95 16.66
N LYS A 87 -5.85 7.86 16.98
CA LYS A 87 -5.98 7.32 18.33
C LYS A 87 -4.81 6.42 18.75
N ARG A 88 -3.83 6.20 17.87
CA ARG A 88 -2.66 5.34 18.13
C ARG A 88 -3.05 3.89 18.41
N GLU A 89 -4.14 3.43 17.82
CA GLU A 89 -4.60 2.04 17.90
C GLU A 89 -3.81 1.16 16.93
N TRP A 90 -2.54 0.89 17.24
CA TRP A 90 -1.58 0.27 16.32
C TRP A 90 -2.04 -1.09 15.78
N ALA A 91 -2.61 -1.94 16.63
CA ALA A 91 -3.17 -3.23 16.24
C ALA A 91 -4.36 -3.09 15.29
N THR A 92 -5.27 -2.15 15.58
CA THR A 92 -6.43 -1.84 14.71
C THR A 92 -5.95 -1.35 13.35
N PHE A 93 -5.03 -0.39 13.33
CA PHE A 93 -4.46 0.14 12.09
C PHE A 93 -3.75 -0.95 11.29
N ALA A 94 -2.87 -1.72 11.93
CA ALA A 94 -2.11 -2.79 11.29
C ALA A 94 -3.03 -3.85 10.68
N ARG A 95 -4.11 -4.23 11.38
CA ARG A 95 -5.09 -5.21 10.88
C ARG A 95 -5.84 -4.72 9.66
N ILE A 96 -6.25 -3.45 9.64
CA ILE A 96 -7.00 -2.89 8.50
C ILE A 96 -6.06 -2.72 7.29
N TYR A 97 -4.85 -2.24 7.52
CA TYR A 97 -3.90 -1.92 6.45
C TYR A 97 -3.20 -3.16 5.87
N ASN A 98 -2.69 -4.05 6.73
CA ASN A 98 -1.89 -5.22 6.33
C ASN A 98 -2.70 -6.54 6.32
N GLY A 99 -3.95 -6.50 6.78
CA GLY A 99 -4.85 -7.65 6.84
C GLY A 99 -4.78 -8.43 8.18
N PRO A 100 -5.57 -9.51 8.31
CA PRO A 100 -5.77 -10.22 9.57
C PRO A 100 -4.50 -10.88 10.12
N LYS A 101 -3.52 -11.18 9.26
CA LYS A 101 -2.23 -11.77 9.63
C LYS A 101 -1.13 -10.74 9.93
N TYR A 102 -1.50 -9.49 10.22
CA TYR A 102 -0.53 -8.43 10.49
C TYR A 102 0.45 -8.76 11.62
N ALA A 103 -0.03 -9.50 12.64
CA ALA A 103 0.73 -9.86 13.82
C ALA A 103 1.92 -10.79 13.49
N ASP A 104 1.81 -11.62 12.45
CA ASP A 104 2.90 -12.52 12.00
C ASP A 104 4.16 -11.73 11.62
N ASN A 105 3.99 -10.46 11.23
CA ASN A 105 5.09 -9.55 10.88
C ASN A 105 5.35 -8.47 11.95
N ALA A 106 4.65 -8.55 13.08
CA ALA A 106 4.75 -7.63 14.21
C ALA A 106 4.55 -6.15 13.80
N TYR A 107 3.65 -5.88 12.85
CA TYR A 107 3.45 -4.52 12.32
C TYR A 107 2.98 -3.53 13.39
N ASP A 108 2.09 -3.97 14.27
CA ASP A 108 1.57 -3.22 15.39
C ASP A 108 2.64 -2.83 16.40
N THR A 109 3.44 -3.78 16.87
CA THR A 109 4.50 -3.50 17.86
C THR A 109 5.59 -2.61 17.27
N LYS A 110 6.00 -2.86 16.01
CA LYS A 110 6.97 -2.01 15.30
C LYS A 110 6.52 -0.55 15.21
N MET A 111 5.23 -0.31 14.91
CA MET A 111 4.69 1.05 14.89
C MET A 111 4.65 1.68 16.29
N ALA A 112 4.23 0.91 17.30
CA ALA A 112 4.19 1.36 18.68
C ALA A 112 5.58 1.78 19.20
N ASP A 113 6.58 0.94 18.96
CA ASP A 113 7.96 1.16 19.37
C ASP A 113 8.58 2.37 18.67
N ALA A 114 8.38 2.47 17.35
CA ALA A 114 8.84 3.61 16.56
C ALA A 114 8.20 4.93 17.05
N TYR A 115 6.90 4.92 17.34
CA TYR A 115 6.21 6.10 17.87
C TYR A 115 6.79 6.50 19.24
N ALA A 116 6.93 5.54 20.17
CA ALA A 116 7.48 5.79 21.49
C ALA A 116 8.92 6.33 21.43
N ALA A 117 9.76 5.84 20.51
CA ALA A 117 11.12 6.33 20.31
C ALA A 117 11.17 7.78 19.82
N LEU A 118 10.20 8.20 18.98
CA LEU A 118 10.10 9.57 18.48
C LEU A 118 9.55 10.56 19.51
N THR A 119 8.65 10.12 20.40
CA THR A 119 8.02 10.98 21.42
C THR A 119 8.76 11.03 22.76
N LYS A 120 9.80 10.22 22.94
CA LYS A 120 10.70 10.29 24.10
C LYS A 120 11.80 11.36 23.95
N ARG A 121 11.84 12.05 22.81
CA ARG A 121 12.69 13.23 22.58
C ARG A 121 11.97 14.49 23.01
#